data_AF-A0A511FFQ3-F1
#
_entry.id   AF-A0A511FFQ3-F1
#
_cell.length_a   1.000
_cell.length_b   1.000
_cell.length_c   1.000
_cell.angle_alpha   90.00
_cell.angle_beta   90.00
_cell.angle_gamma   90.00
#
_symmetry.space_group_name_H-M   'P 1'
#
loop_
_entity.id
_entity.type
_entity.pdbx_description
1 polymer ?
#
loop_
_entity_poly.entity_id
_entity_poly.type
_entity_poly.pdbx_seq_one_letter_code
_entity_poly.pdbx_strand_id
1 'polypeptide(L)'
;MTARPRSAAFHPGSGPGGTLTTAEYAAVQAAGMREADLQARVLGHARALGWLAYHTHDSRRSRPGFPDLVLVSERRGRVLFRELKTESGRLSDDQRTWLRALTAAGQDAAVWRPADLLAGRVLHELTNDTKEHRA
;
A
#
# COMPACT_ATOMS: atom_id res chain seq x y z
N MET A 1 8.60 41.70 -24.21
CA MET A 1 9.52 40.73 -24.85
C MET A 1 9.74 39.60 -23.85
N THR A 2 8.91 38.55 -23.80
CA THR A 2 8.88 37.33 -24.66
C THR A 2 10.08 36.41 -24.49
N ALA A 3 9.91 35.31 -23.73
CA ALA A 3 10.24 33.95 -24.17
C ALA A 3 9.77 32.93 -23.11
N ARG A 4 8.77 32.10 -23.44
CA ARG A 4 8.44 30.86 -22.72
C ARG A 4 9.30 29.73 -23.30
N PRO A 5 9.78 28.75 -22.52
CA PRO A 5 10.39 27.56 -23.09
C PRO A 5 9.32 26.67 -23.75
N ARG A 6 9.65 26.16 -24.94
CA ARG A 6 8.80 25.31 -25.79
C ARG A 6 8.62 23.96 -25.11
N SER A 7 7.36 23.56 -24.93
CA SER A 7 6.98 22.20 -24.55
C SER A 7 7.35 21.26 -25.70
N ALA A 8 8.27 20.31 -25.47
CA ALA A 8 8.59 19.28 -26.42
C ALA A 8 7.45 18.24 -26.42
N ALA A 9 6.65 18.25 -27.48
CA ALA A 9 5.63 17.24 -27.72
C ALA A 9 6.30 15.88 -27.96
N PHE A 10 6.09 14.95 -27.02
CA PHE A 10 6.43 13.54 -27.18
C PHE A 10 5.72 12.98 -28.42
N HIS A 11 6.47 12.59 -29.44
CA HIS A 11 5.96 11.87 -30.61
C HIS A 11 6.18 10.37 -30.40
N PRO A 12 5.12 9.55 -30.22
CA PRO A 12 5.29 8.11 -30.28
C PRO A 12 5.44 7.68 -31.76
N GLY A 13 6.61 7.11 -32.08
CA GLY A 13 6.84 6.44 -33.35
C GLY A 13 5.84 5.29 -33.55
N SER A 14 5.27 5.22 -34.74
CA SER A 14 4.33 4.17 -35.16
C SER A 14 5.09 2.91 -35.55
N GLY A 15 4.86 1.82 -34.82
CA GLY A 15 5.25 0.45 -35.19
C GLY A 15 4.13 -0.53 -34.78
N PRO A 16 4.03 -1.73 -35.39
CA PRO A 16 2.98 -2.70 -35.09
C PRO A 16 3.37 -3.48 -33.82
N GLY A 17 3.18 -2.84 -32.67
CA GLY A 17 3.41 -3.40 -31.34
C GLY A 17 2.73 -2.50 -30.33
N GLY A 18 1.51 -2.86 -29.91
CA GLY A 18 0.66 -2.00 -29.09
C GLY A 18 1.40 -1.54 -27.83
N THR A 19 1.58 -0.22 -27.70
CA THR A 19 2.12 0.38 -26.48
C THR A 19 1.06 0.28 -25.40
N LEU A 20 1.35 -0.48 -24.33
CA LEU A 20 0.46 -0.55 -23.18
C LEU A 20 0.27 0.86 -22.61
N THR A 21 -0.97 1.19 -22.28
CA THR A 21 -1.28 2.38 -21.49
C THR A 21 -0.64 2.27 -20.10
N THR A 22 -0.47 3.41 -19.43
CA THR A 22 0.06 3.44 -18.05
C THR A 22 -0.74 2.56 -17.09
N ALA A 23 -2.07 2.50 -17.27
CA ALA A 23 -2.95 1.67 -16.47
C ALA A 23 -2.73 0.17 -16.72
N GLU A 24 -2.59 -0.24 -17.99
CA GLU A 24 -2.32 -1.63 -18.34
C GLU A 24 -0.94 -2.08 -17.84
N TYR A 25 0.08 -1.24 -17.96
CA TYR A 25 1.40 -1.52 -17.41
C TYR A 25 1.35 -1.70 -15.88
N ALA A 26 0.64 -0.82 -15.17
CA ALA A 26 0.46 -0.94 -13.73
C ALA A 26 -0.28 -2.22 -13.33
N ALA A 27 -1.30 -2.63 -14.11
CA ALA A 27 -2.02 -3.88 -13.86
C ALA A 27 -1.14 -5.12 -14.07
N VAL A 28 -0.32 -5.14 -15.12
CA VAL A 28 0.66 -6.23 -15.37
C VAL A 28 1.68 -6.30 -14.23
N GLN A 29 2.20 -5.15 -13.79
CA GLN A 29 3.12 -5.09 -12.65
C GLN A 29 2.45 -5.52 -11.34
N ALA A 30 1.19 -5.15 -11.12
CA ALA A 30 0.44 -5.55 -9.94
C ALA A 30 0.29 -7.09 -9.87
N ALA A 31 -0.10 -7.70 -11.00
CA ALA A 31 -0.31 -9.14 -11.11
C ALA A 31 0.98 -9.95 -10.86
N GLY A 32 2.14 -9.42 -11.27
CA GLY A 32 3.43 -10.09 -11.10
C GLY A 32 4.11 -9.87 -9.73
N MET A 33 3.62 -8.95 -8.91
CA MET A 33 4.28 -8.58 -7.65
C MET A 33 3.97 -9.60 -6.53
N ARG A 34 5.02 -10.13 -5.91
CA ARG A 34 4.88 -11.03 -4.76
C ARG A 34 4.58 -10.25 -3.49
N GLU A 35 3.99 -10.93 -2.51
CA GLU A 35 3.66 -10.36 -1.21
C GLU A 35 4.90 -9.81 -0.48
N ALA A 36 6.03 -10.51 -0.56
CA ALA A 36 7.30 -10.06 0.02
C ALA A 36 7.82 -8.76 -0.64
N ASP A 37 7.63 -8.60 -1.96
CA ASP A 37 8.07 -7.40 -2.67
C ASP A 37 7.16 -6.21 -2.30
N LEU A 38 5.85 -6.44 -2.18
CA LEU A 38 4.90 -5.46 -1.64
C LEU A 38 5.29 -5.04 -0.22
N GLN A 39 5.55 -5.99 0.67
CA GLN A 39 5.96 -5.74 2.05
C GLN A 39 7.22 -4.88 2.11
N ALA A 40 8.26 -5.23 1.36
CA ALA A 40 9.52 -4.48 1.34
C ALA A 40 9.30 -3.02 0.93
N ARG A 41 8.48 -2.77 -0.09
CA ARG A 41 8.18 -1.41 -0.57
C ARG A 41 7.35 -0.62 0.44
N VAL A 42 6.33 -1.23 1.04
CA VAL A 42 5.51 -0.61 2.09
C VAL A 42 6.37 -0.21 3.29
N LEU A 43 7.21 -1.13 3.79
CA LEU A 43 8.12 -0.86 4.90
C LEU A 43 9.14 0.24 4.57
N GLY A 44 9.64 0.26 3.32
CA GLY A 44 10.50 1.34 2.83
C GLY A 44 9.83 2.71 2.90
N HIS A 45 8.58 2.83 2.41
CA HIS A 45 7.80 4.07 2.51
C HIS A 45 7.50 4.45 3.96
N ALA A 46 7.07 3.49 4.78
CA ALA A 46 6.77 3.71 6.20
C ALA A 46 8.00 4.25 6.94
N ARG A 47 9.18 3.62 6.76
CA ARG A 47 10.45 4.07 7.35
C ARG A 47 10.82 5.47 6.90
N ALA A 48 10.75 5.77 5.61
CA ALA A 48 11.06 7.10 5.08
C ALA A 48 10.15 8.19 5.65
N LEU A 49 8.91 7.83 6.00
CA LEU A 49 7.89 8.74 6.54
C LEU A 49 7.85 8.76 8.08
N GLY A 50 8.79 8.10 8.76
CA GLY A 50 8.93 8.09 10.21
C GLY A 50 7.86 7.26 10.94
N TRP A 51 7.30 6.24 10.31
CA TRP A 51 6.43 5.27 10.97
C TRP A 51 7.27 4.22 11.69
N LEU A 52 6.85 3.84 12.90
CA LEU A 52 7.26 2.58 13.52
C LEU A 52 6.51 1.45 12.84
N ALA A 53 7.20 0.37 12.49
CA ALA A 53 6.61 -0.78 11.80
C ALA A 53 6.96 -2.07 12.54
N TYR A 54 5.92 -2.79 12.97
CA TYR A 54 6.02 -4.17 13.42
C TYR A 54 5.48 -5.09 12.33
N HIS A 55 6.20 -6.19 12.08
CA HIS A 55 5.76 -7.25 11.18
C HIS A 55 6.12 -8.62 11.77
N THR A 56 5.20 -9.57 11.67
CA THR A 56 5.38 -10.89 12.29
C THR A 56 6.24 -11.79 11.38
N HIS A 57 7.51 -11.95 11.72
CA HIS A 57 8.45 -12.77 10.94
C HIS A 57 8.12 -14.29 10.93
N ASP A 58 7.50 -14.82 11.99
CA ASP A 58 7.05 -16.22 12.06
C ASP A 58 5.72 -16.33 12.82
N SER A 59 4.63 -16.41 12.07
CA SER A 59 3.27 -16.50 12.61
C SER A 59 2.92 -17.89 13.13
N ARG A 60 3.71 -18.93 12.87
CA ARG A 60 3.38 -20.33 13.20
C ARG A 60 3.35 -20.62 14.71
N ARG A 61 3.95 -19.74 15.52
CA ARG A 61 3.93 -19.82 16.99
C ARG A 61 2.95 -18.86 17.65
N SER A 62 2.14 -18.17 16.85
CA SER A 62 1.18 -17.16 17.31
C SER A 62 -0.25 -17.58 16.96
N ARG A 63 -1.23 -16.89 17.55
CA ARG A 63 -2.62 -17.05 17.10
C ARG A 63 -2.73 -16.67 15.61
N PRO A 64 -3.36 -17.51 14.79
CA PRO A 64 -3.45 -17.25 13.35
C PRO A 64 -4.29 -16.01 13.05
N GLY A 65 -3.98 -15.41 11.90
CA GLY A 65 -4.81 -14.38 11.26
C GLY A 65 -4.62 -12.95 11.74
N PHE A 66 -3.73 -12.69 12.70
CA PHE A 66 -3.38 -11.31 13.03
C PHE A 66 -2.74 -10.63 11.79
N PRO A 67 -3.04 -9.34 11.52
CA PRO A 67 -2.55 -8.67 10.32
C PRO A 67 -1.02 -8.65 10.21
N ASP A 68 -0.52 -8.76 8.98
CA ASP A 68 0.93 -8.83 8.70
C ASP A 68 1.71 -7.63 9.26
N LEU A 69 1.13 -6.43 9.18
CA LEU A 69 1.75 -5.18 9.60
C LEU A 69 0.94 -4.44 10.66
N VAL A 70 1.67 -3.88 11.64
CA VAL A 70 1.20 -2.81 12.52
C VAL A 70 2.11 -1.61 12.32
N LEU A 71 1.55 -0.51 11.84
CA LEU A 71 2.27 0.74 11.57
C LEU A 71 1.78 1.81 12.54
N VAL A 72 2.68 2.42 13.31
CA VAL A 72 2.35 3.46 14.29
C VAL A 72 3.09 4.75 13.93
N SER A 73 2.37 5.86 13.88
CA SER A 73 2.97 7.19 13.72
C SER A 73 2.46 8.12 14.81
N GLU A 74 3.33 8.41 15.78
CA GLU A 74 3.08 9.38 16.84
C GLU A 74 2.82 10.78 16.26
N ARG A 75 3.66 11.21 15.30
CA ARG A 75 3.51 12.52 14.62
C ARG A 75 2.09 12.72 14.07
N ARG A 76 1.49 11.64 13.56
CA ARG A 76 0.18 11.64 12.91
C ARG A 76 -0.95 11.25 13.86
N GLY A 77 -0.65 10.70 15.05
CA GLY A 77 -1.64 10.16 15.97
C GLY A 77 -2.40 8.96 15.41
N ARG A 78 -1.73 8.09 14.63
CA ARG A 78 -2.38 6.98 13.91
C ARG A 78 -1.70 5.64 14.17
N VAL A 79 -2.54 4.60 14.17
CA VAL A 79 -2.14 3.20 14.05
C VAL A 79 -2.86 2.57 12.88
N LEU A 80 -2.14 1.85 12.02
CA LEU A 80 -2.67 1.12 10.88
C LEU A 80 -2.37 -0.36 11.05
N PHE A 81 -3.41 -1.19 10.92
CA PHE A 81 -3.29 -2.63 10.79
C PHE A 81 -3.46 -2.99 9.32
N ARG A 82 -2.46 -3.61 8.72
CA ARG A 82 -2.48 -3.93 7.29
C ARG A 82 -2.15 -5.39 7.07
N GLU A 83 -3.09 -6.06 6.44
CA GLU A 83 -2.88 -7.38 5.86
C GLU A 83 -2.37 -7.19 4.43
N LEU A 84 -1.30 -7.87 4.06
CA LEU A 84 -0.73 -7.82 2.73
C LEU A 84 -1.14 -9.07 1.96
N LYS A 85 -1.47 -8.88 0.69
CA LYS A 85 -1.73 -9.99 -0.23
C LYS A 85 -1.13 -9.70 -1.59
N THR A 86 -0.82 -10.77 -2.32
CA THR A 86 -0.69 -10.67 -3.78
C THR A 86 -1.99 -10.14 -4.38
N GLU A 87 -1.95 -9.70 -5.63
CA GLU A 87 -3.12 -9.14 -6.31
C GLU A 87 -4.35 -10.08 -6.25
N SER A 88 -4.14 -11.37 -6.55
CA SER A 88 -5.18 -12.41 -6.48
C SER A 88 -5.21 -13.18 -5.15
N GLY A 89 -4.42 -12.77 -4.15
CA GLY A 89 -4.29 -13.46 -2.87
C GLY A 89 -5.59 -13.42 -2.08
N ARG A 90 -5.98 -14.56 -1.49
CA ARG A 90 -7.20 -14.69 -0.68
C ARG A 90 -6.87 -14.57 0.80
N LEU A 91 -7.80 -13.98 1.55
CA LEU A 91 -7.76 -14.01 3.02
C LEU A 91 -8.16 -15.39 3.53
N SER A 92 -7.59 -15.81 4.66
CA SER A 92 -8.14 -16.90 5.48
C SER A 92 -9.36 -16.42 6.29
N ASP A 93 -10.12 -17.36 6.88
CA ASP A 93 -11.23 -17.02 7.78
C ASP A 93 -10.77 -16.30 9.05
N ASP A 94 -9.61 -16.68 9.59
CA ASP A 94 -9.01 -16.03 10.75
C ASP A 94 -8.61 -14.58 10.44
N GLN A 95 -7.98 -14.35 9.28
CA GLN A 95 -7.62 -13.00 8.83
C GLN A 95 -8.84 -12.11 8.63
N ARG A 96 -9.90 -12.65 7.99
CA ARG A 96 -11.19 -11.94 7.90
C ARG A 96 -11.74 -11.58 9.28
N THR A 97 -11.63 -12.50 10.24
CA THR A 97 -12.15 -12.30 11.59
C THR A 97 -11.39 -11.22 12.35
N TRP A 98 -10.06 -11.21 12.29
CA TRP A 98 -9.24 -10.16 12.88
C TRP A 98 -9.48 -8.79 12.27
N LEU A 99 -9.52 -8.70 10.93
CA LEU A 99 -9.80 -7.42 10.26
C LEU A 99 -11.15 -6.85 10.66
N ARG A 100 -12.22 -7.67 10.66
CA ARG A 100 -13.55 -7.26 11.13
C ARG A 100 -13.52 -6.78 12.59
N ALA A 101 -12.87 -7.54 13.47
CA ALA A 101 -12.82 -7.23 14.90
C ALA A 101 -12.05 -5.92 15.17
N LEU A 102 -10.91 -5.70 14.51
CA LEU A 102 -10.12 -4.48 14.63
C LEU A 102 -10.91 -3.26 14.14
N THR A 103 -11.57 -3.36 12.99
CA THR A 103 -12.44 -2.28 12.49
C THR A 103 -13.59 -2.00 13.45
N ALA A 104 -14.25 -3.03 13.98
CA ALA A 104 -15.33 -2.86 14.96
C ALA A 104 -14.86 -2.23 16.28
N ALA A 105 -13.59 -2.45 16.64
CA ALA A 105 -12.93 -1.80 17.78
C ALA A 105 -12.42 -0.38 17.47
N GLY A 106 -12.82 0.20 16.34
CA GLY A 106 -12.47 1.57 15.93
C GLY A 106 -11.04 1.72 15.40
N GLN A 107 -10.35 0.62 15.11
CA GLN A 107 -9.00 0.65 14.55
C GLN A 107 -9.02 0.69 13.02
N ASP A 108 -8.02 1.36 12.44
CA ASP A 108 -7.83 1.41 10.99
C ASP A 108 -7.19 0.10 10.51
N ALA A 109 -8.04 -0.83 10.05
CA ALA A 109 -7.64 -2.14 9.56
C ALA A 109 -8.10 -2.37 8.11
N ALA A 110 -7.20 -2.75 7.22
CA ALA A 110 -7.50 -2.98 5.81
C ALA A 110 -6.52 -3.95 5.16
N VAL A 111 -6.84 -4.40 3.94
CA VAL A 111 -5.91 -5.15 3.10
C VAL A 111 -5.26 -4.21 2.09
N TRP A 112 -3.96 -4.37 1.87
CA TRP A 112 -3.25 -3.74 0.77
C TRP A 112 -2.77 -4.78 -0.24
N ARG A 113 -2.88 -4.41 -1.52
CA ARG A 113 -2.43 -5.18 -2.69
C ARG A 113 -1.43 -4.37 -3.52
N PRO A 114 -0.73 -5.04 -4.47
CA PRO A 114 0.13 -4.35 -5.42
C PRO A 114 -0.58 -3.21 -6.16
N ALA A 115 -1.85 -3.39 -6.56
CA ALA A 115 -2.64 -2.31 -7.16
C ALA A 115 -2.80 -1.09 -6.24
N ASP A 116 -3.03 -1.27 -4.94
CA ASP A 116 -3.14 -0.15 -3.98
C ASP A 116 -1.82 0.62 -3.87
N LEU A 117 -0.69 -0.08 -3.92
CA LEU A 117 0.64 0.53 -3.89
C LEU A 117 0.91 1.31 -5.18
N LEU A 118 0.64 0.70 -6.35
CA LEU A 118 0.90 1.30 -7.66
C LEU A 118 -0.05 2.45 -7.98
N ALA A 119 -1.29 2.41 -7.50
CA ALA A 119 -2.26 3.50 -7.60
C ALA A 119 -1.97 4.64 -6.59
N GLY A 120 -0.99 4.49 -5.70
CA GLY A 120 -0.59 5.52 -4.74
C GLY A 120 -1.43 5.57 -3.46
N ARG A 121 -2.42 4.70 -3.30
CA ARG A 121 -3.27 4.63 -2.08
C ARG A 121 -2.42 4.38 -0.83
N VAL A 122 -1.47 3.44 -0.89
CA VAL A 122 -0.56 3.15 0.24
C VAL A 122 0.19 4.40 0.67
N LEU A 123 0.81 5.10 -0.28
CA LEU A 123 1.58 6.31 0.02
C LEU A 123 0.67 7.39 0.59
N HIS A 124 -0.50 7.60 -0.02
CA HIS A 124 -1.51 8.54 0.46
C HIS A 124 -1.91 8.26 1.92
N GLU A 125 -2.26 7.01 2.26
CA GLU A 125 -2.58 6.62 3.62
C GLU A 125 -1.42 6.82 4.60
N LEU A 126 -0.16 6.61 4.17
CA LEU A 126 1.01 6.85 5.00
C LEU A 126 1.39 8.33 5.15
N THR A 127 0.96 9.19 4.22
CA THR A 127 1.21 10.64 4.26
C THR A 127 0.08 11.43 4.90
N ASN A 128 -1.15 10.93 4.86
CA ASN A 128 -2.31 11.63 5.39
C ASN A 128 -2.20 11.85 6.89
N ASP A 129 -2.28 13.13 7.27
CA ASP A 129 -2.32 13.57 8.65
C ASP A 129 -3.80 13.69 9.07
N THR A 130 -4.30 12.76 9.89
CA THR A 130 -5.61 12.90 10.56
C THR A 130 -5.37 13.34 12.00
N LYS A 131 -5.08 14.62 12.22
CA LYS A 131 -5.21 15.19 13.57
C LYS A 131 -6.63 15.72 13.74
N GLU A 132 -7.53 14.86 14.18
CA GLU A 132 -8.61 15.32 15.05
C GLU A 132 -8.27 14.84 16.46
N HIS A 133 -7.70 15.74 17.25
CA HIS A 133 -7.60 15.57 18.69
C HIS A 133 -9.02 15.41 19.24
N ARG A 134 -9.36 14.23 19.75
CA ARG A 134 -10.28 14.17 20.88
C ARG A 134 -9.44 13.98 22.13
N ALA A 135 -9.41 15.06 22.91
CA ALA A 135 -8.99 15.07 24.31
C ALA A 135 -9.81 14.07 25.13
#